data_AF-A0A0D3IJD9-F1
#
_entry.id   AF-A0A0D3IJD9-F1
#
_cell.length_a   1.000
_cell.length_b   1.000
_cell.length_c   1.000
_cell.angle_alpha   90.00
_cell.angle_beta   90.00
_cell.angle_gamma   90.00
#
_symmetry.space_group_name_H-M   'P 1'
#
loop_
_entity.id
_entity.type
_entity.pdbx_description
1 polymer ?
#
loop_
_entity_poly.entity_id
_entity_poly.type
_entity_poly.pdbx_seq_one_letter_code
_entity_poly.pdbx_strand_id
1 'polypeptide(L)'
;MHDTQVRVSALQRSVAAALAAVRFGFEEEYDEPRTGYSLDLALPSSRIAIEVDGPTHFLLPDGRGVRKPNGHTLLKRRLLAAAGWRVISVPFFAWDGLRSAGERQAYLEWVVASQ
;
A
#
# COMPACT_ATOMS: atom_id res chain seq x y z
N MET A 1 -20.53 12.19 -14.05
CA MET A 1 -19.38 11.42 -13.53
C MET A 1 -18.35 12.45 -13.10
N HIS A 2 -18.27 12.76 -11.80
CA HIS A 2 -17.28 13.72 -11.31
C HIS A 2 -15.94 13.00 -11.24
N ASP A 3 -15.04 13.41 -12.15
CA ASP A 3 -13.64 13.01 -12.17
C ASP A 3 -13.00 13.52 -10.88
N THR A 4 -12.98 12.67 -9.85
CA THR A 4 -12.34 12.99 -8.57
C THR A 4 -10.87 12.78 -8.80
N GLN A 5 -10.17 13.84 -9.15
CA GLN A 5 -8.72 13.82 -9.31
C GLN A 5 -8.11 13.37 -7.98
N VAL A 6 -7.78 12.07 -7.87
CA VAL A 6 -7.18 11.51 -6.67
C VAL A 6 -5.82 12.18 -6.51
N ARG A 7 -5.71 13.09 -5.55
CA ARG A 7 -4.43 13.72 -5.23
C ARG A 7 -3.57 12.66 -4.56
N VAL A 8 -2.78 11.96 -5.37
CA VAL A 8 -1.77 10.99 -4.92
C VAL A 8 -0.92 11.65 -3.84
N SER A 9 -0.83 11.02 -2.67
CA SER A 9 -0.09 11.58 -1.54
C SER A 9 1.41 11.60 -1.81
N ALA A 10 2.17 12.48 -1.14
CA ALA A 10 3.63 12.48 -1.25
C ALA A 10 4.24 11.14 -0.80
N LEU A 11 3.60 10.48 0.17
CA LEU A 11 3.97 9.15 0.64
C LEU A 11 3.85 8.12 -0.49
N GLN A 12 2.69 8.04 -1.15
CA GLN A 12 2.45 7.10 -2.25
C GLN A 12 3.40 7.33 -3.41
N ARG A 13 3.63 8.59 -3.83
CA ARG A 13 4.65 8.88 -4.86
C ARG A 13 6.04 8.38 -4.46
N SER A 14 6.41 8.53 -3.19
CA SER A 14 7.70 8.04 -2.70
C SER A 14 7.79 6.51 -2.74
N VAL A 15 6.69 5.81 -2.40
CA VAL A 15 6.64 4.34 -2.44
C VAL A 15 6.67 3.84 -3.89
N ALA A 16 5.86 4.43 -4.78
CA ALA A 16 5.82 4.11 -6.19
C ALA A 16 7.19 4.29 -6.88
N ALA A 17 7.88 5.41 -6.60
CA ALA A 17 9.22 5.66 -7.13
C ALA A 17 10.25 4.60 -6.69
N ALA A 18 10.17 4.15 -5.44
CA ALA A 18 11.04 3.09 -4.94
C ALA A 18 10.67 1.72 -5.52
N LEU A 19 9.37 1.43 -5.70
CA LEU A 19 8.89 0.19 -6.30
C LEU A 19 9.34 0.09 -7.77
N ALA A 20 9.27 1.18 -8.52
CA ALA A 20 9.72 1.25 -9.91
C ALA A 20 11.19 0.87 -10.11
N ALA A 21 12.02 1.02 -9.08
CA ALA A 21 13.44 0.63 -9.13
C ALA A 21 13.65 -0.89 -8.99
N VAL A 22 12.66 -1.63 -8.45
CA VAL A 22 12.81 -3.07 -8.11
C VAL A 22 11.77 -3.98 -8.76
N ARG A 23 10.67 -3.41 -9.28
CA ARG A 23 9.58 -4.12 -9.95
C ARG A 23 9.05 -3.31 -11.12
N PHE A 24 8.94 -3.96 -12.27
CA PHE A 24 8.36 -3.40 -13.48
C PHE A 24 6.91 -3.85 -13.65
N GLY A 25 6.12 -3.05 -14.37
CA GLY A 25 4.74 -3.41 -14.74
C GLY A 25 3.73 -3.36 -13.59
N PHE A 26 4.01 -2.58 -12.54
CA PHE A 26 2.99 -2.22 -11.57
C PHE A 26 2.12 -1.08 -12.13
N GLU A 27 0.89 -0.99 -11.65
CA GLU A 27 -0.08 0.06 -11.96
C GLU A 27 -0.37 0.85 -10.68
N GLU A 28 -0.47 2.18 -10.78
CA GLU A 28 -0.93 3.04 -9.68
C GLU A 28 -2.45 3.22 -9.76
N GLU A 29 -3.13 3.35 -8.62
CA GLU A 29 -4.58 3.61 -8.55
C GLU A 29 -5.40 2.60 -9.38
N TYR A 30 -5.06 1.32 -9.29
CA TYR A 30 -5.71 0.25 -10.06
C TYR A 30 -7.14 0.01 -9.54
N ASP A 31 -8.14 0.27 -10.37
CA ASP A 31 -9.54 -0.02 -10.05
C ASP A 31 -9.82 -1.53 -10.09
N GLU A 32 -10.12 -2.11 -8.93
CA GLU A 32 -10.51 -3.52 -8.82
C GLU A 32 -12.03 -3.67 -9.01
N PRO A 33 -12.49 -4.32 -10.09
CA PRO A 33 -13.89 -4.28 -10.49
C PRO A 33 -14.83 -5.17 -9.64
N ARG A 34 -14.31 -6.18 -8.92
CA ARG A 34 -15.10 -7.08 -8.08
C ARG A 34 -15.44 -6.46 -6.73
N THR A 35 -14.59 -5.57 -6.24
CA THR A 35 -14.70 -4.94 -4.93
C THR A 35 -15.06 -3.46 -5.02
N GLY A 36 -14.79 -2.82 -6.16
CA GLY A 36 -14.98 -1.39 -6.38
C GLY A 36 -13.94 -0.51 -5.67
N TYR A 37 -12.91 -1.11 -5.08
CA TYR A 37 -11.79 -0.36 -4.48
C TYR A 37 -10.71 -0.09 -5.52
N SER A 38 -10.12 1.10 -5.45
CA SER A 38 -8.84 1.38 -6.09
C SER A 38 -7.68 0.92 -5.19
N LEU A 39 -6.68 0.30 -5.78
CA LEU A 39 -5.44 -0.18 -5.14
C LEU A 39 -4.36 0.86 -5.40
N ASP A 40 -3.71 1.35 -4.35
CA ASP A 40 -2.70 2.41 -4.47
C ASP A 40 -1.58 2.00 -5.45
N LEU A 41 -1.11 0.75 -5.35
CA LEU A 41 -0.18 0.12 -6.29
C LEU A 41 -0.57 -1.35 -6.50
N ALA A 42 -0.64 -1.80 -7.75
CA ALA A 42 -0.99 -3.18 -8.10
C ALA A 42 0.07 -3.82 -9.00
N LEU A 43 0.35 -5.11 -8.76
CA LEU A 43 1.04 -5.99 -9.71
C LEU A 43 0.01 -7.01 -10.20
N PRO A 44 -0.74 -6.73 -11.29
CA PRO A 44 -1.91 -7.53 -11.66
C PRO A 44 -1.57 -8.97 -12.03
N SER A 45 -0.42 -9.18 -12.69
CA SER A 45 0.05 -10.51 -13.13
C SER A 45 0.26 -11.48 -11.97
N SER A 46 0.67 -10.98 -10.80
CA SER A 46 0.91 -11.76 -9.59
C SER A 46 -0.15 -11.56 -8.51
N ARG A 47 -1.21 -10.79 -8.80
CA ARG A 47 -2.29 -10.46 -7.85
C ARG A 47 -1.76 -9.90 -6.53
N ILE A 48 -0.78 -9.00 -6.59
CA ILE A 48 -0.27 -8.31 -5.40
C ILE A 48 -0.83 -6.89 -5.37
N ALA A 49 -1.43 -6.52 -4.24
CA ALA A 49 -1.83 -5.15 -3.95
C ALA A 49 -0.88 -4.59 -2.87
N ILE A 50 -0.31 -3.41 -3.09
CA ILE A 50 0.48 -2.68 -2.10
C ILE A 50 -0.32 -1.44 -1.71
N GLU A 51 -0.83 -1.45 -0.48
CA GLU A 51 -1.59 -0.36 0.15
C GLU A 51 -0.63 0.56 0.91
N VAL A 52 -0.64 1.85 0.59
CA VAL A 52 0.21 2.88 1.18
C VAL A 52 -0.55 3.57 2.31
N ASP A 53 -0.41 3.01 3.52
CA ASP A 53 -1.20 3.45 4.66
C ASP A 53 -0.60 4.71 5.32
N GLY A 54 -1.15 5.86 4.98
CA GLY A 54 -0.97 7.13 5.71
C GLY A 54 -1.52 7.13 7.14
N PRO A 55 -1.27 8.19 7.94
CA PRO A 55 -1.66 8.25 9.35
C PRO A 55 -3.15 8.00 9.65
N THR A 56 -4.05 8.42 8.76
CA THR A 56 -5.50 8.28 8.91
C THR A 56 -5.99 6.83 8.84
N HIS A 57 -5.18 5.91 8.30
CA HIS A 57 -5.48 4.49 8.20
C HIS A 57 -5.28 3.73 9.52
N PHE A 58 -4.72 4.39 10.53
CA PHE A 58 -4.44 3.80 11.83
C PHE A 58 -5.24 4.46 12.93
N LEU A 59 -5.52 3.68 13.97
CA LEU A 59 -5.93 4.21 15.27
C LEU A 59 -4.76 4.96 15.91
N LEU A 60 -5.07 5.76 16.93
CA LEU A 60 -4.05 6.32 17.80
C LEU A 60 -3.21 5.19 18.42
N PRO A 61 -1.90 5.42 18.67
CA PRO A 61 -1.05 4.42 19.30
C PRO A 61 -1.63 3.98 20.64
N ASP A 62 -1.54 2.68 20.94
CA ASP A 62 -1.87 2.19 22.28
C ASP A 62 -0.80 2.59 23.31
N GLY A 63 -0.97 2.17 24.58
CA GLY A 63 -0.01 2.45 25.64
C GLY A 63 1.40 1.88 25.43
N ARG A 64 1.62 1.08 24.37
CA ARG A 64 2.92 0.54 23.95
C ARG A 64 3.45 1.20 22.68
N GLY A 65 2.77 2.23 22.17
CA GLY A 65 3.13 2.91 20.92
C GLY A 65 2.72 2.16 19.66
N VAL A 66 1.95 1.06 19.77
CA VAL A 66 1.57 0.24 18.61
C VAL A 66 0.40 0.87 17.89
N ARG A 67 0.55 1.07 16.57
CA ARG A 67 -0.52 1.55 15.68
C ARG A 67 -1.23 0.37 15.04
N LYS A 68 -2.55 0.29 15.24
CA LYS A 68 -3.40 -0.73 14.61
C LYS A 68 -4.18 -0.12 13.45
N PRO A 69 -4.36 -0.82 12.32
CA PRO A 69 -5.24 -0.35 11.26
C PRO A 69 -6.66 -0.12 11.77
N ASN A 70 -7.34 0.91 11.25
CA ASN A 70 -8.73 1.18 11.59
C ASN A 70 -9.69 0.20 10.87
N GLY A 71 -10.99 0.28 11.20
CA GLY A 71 -12.01 -0.61 10.63
C GLY A 71 -12.16 -0.51 9.11
N HIS A 72 -12.04 0.70 8.56
CA HIS A 72 -12.12 0.93 7.11
C HIS A 72 -10.95 0.24 6.37
N THR A 73 -9.72 0.43 6.86
CA THR A 73 -8.53 -0.21 6.31
C THR A 73 -8.61 -1.74 6.40
N LEU A 74 -9.06 -2.29 7.54
CA LEU A 74 -9.23 -3.74 7.68
C LEU A 74 -10.31 -4.30 6.75
N LEU A 75 -11.41 -3.57 6.55
CA LEU A 75 -12.48 -3.98 5.65
C LEU A 75 -11.98 -4.04 4.20
N LYS A 76 -11.33 -2.98 3.70
CA LYS A 76 -10.74 -2.93 2.34
C LYS A 76 -9.83 -4.13 2.11
N ARG A 77 -8.87 -4.37 3.02
CA ARG A 77 -7.90 -5.49 2.91
C ARG A 77 -8.59 -6.85 2.87
N ARG A 78 -9.62 -7.07 3.68
CA ARG A 78 -10.38 -8.34 3.69
C ARG A 78 -11.12 -8.57 2.38
N LEU A 79 -11.74 -7.53 1.82
CA LEU A 79 -12.46 -7.62 0.55
C LEU A 79 -11.51 -7.86 -0.62
N LEU A 80 -10.37 -7.18 -0.66
CA LEU A 80 -9.32 -7.43 -1.64
C LEU A 80 -8.75 -8.85 -1.54
N ALA A 81 -8.46 -9.32 -0.32
CA ALA A 81 -8.02 -10.69 -0.10
C ALA A 81 -9.06 -11.73 -0.56
N ALA A 82 -10.34 -11.51 -0.26
CA ALA A 82 -11.43 -12.36 -0.75
C ALA A 82 -11.58 -12.31 -2.29
N ALA A 83 -11.19 -11.20 -2.93
CA ALA A 83 -11.11 -11.07 -4.37
C ALA A 83 -9.84 -11.70 -4.99
N GLY A 84 -8.99 -12.34 -4.17
CA GLY A 84 -7.81 -13.08 -4.61
C GLY A 84 -6.53 -12.26 -4.65
N TRP A 85 -6.51 -11.07 -4.06
CA TRP A 85 -5.31 -10.26 -3.96
C TRP A 85 -4.49 -10.62 -2.72
N ARG A 86 -3.17 -10.73 -2.88
CA ARG A 86 -2.23 -10.68 -1.78
C ARG A 86 -2.00 -9.21 -1.41
N VAL A 87 -2.59 -8.80 -0.29
CA VAL A 87 -2.55 -7.40 0.15
C VAL A 87 -1.37 -7.17 1.10
N ILE A 88 -0.44 -6.32 0.67
CA ILE A 88 0.72 -5.86 1.43
C ILE A 88 0.43 -4.44 1.91
N SER A 89 0.73 -4.16 3.17
CA SER A 89 0.61 -2.83 3.77
C SER A 89 2.00 -2.20 3.87
N VAL A 90 2.14 -0.95 3.44
CA VAL A 90 3.31 -0.09 3.65
C VAL A 90 2.89 1.05 4.59
N PRO A 91 3.08 0.90 5.91
CA PRO A 91 2.73 1.92 6.87
C PRO A 91 3.64 3.13 6.79
N PHE A 92 3.09 4.35 6.88
CA PHE A 92 3.87 5.59 6.85
C PHE A 92 5.02 5.59 7.87
N PHE A 93 4.79 5.11 9.09
CA PHE A 93 5.79 5.10 10.16
C PHE A 93 6.94 4.12 9.91
N ALA A 94 6.68 3.03 9.18
CA ALA A 94 7.74 2.11 8.75
C ALA A 94 8.54 2.75 7.60
N TRP A 95 7.83 3.36 6.65
CA TRP A 95 8.44 4.04 5.50
C TRP A 95 9.32 5.23 5.90
N ASP A 96 8.84 6.07 6.81
CA ASP A 96 9.55 7.25 7.33
C ASP A 96 10.79 6.87 8.15
N GLY A 97 10.83 5.63 8.66
CA GLY A 97 12.01 5.06 9.32
C GLY A 97 13.16 4.75 8.36
N LEU A 98 12.89 4.58 7.07
CA LEU A 98 13.88 4.24 6.04
C LEU A 98 14.55 5.52 5.51
N ARG A 99 15.85 5.64 5.73
CA ARG A 99 16.65 6.87 5.52
C ARG A 99 17.28 6.95 4.14
N SER A 100 17.41 5.84 3.43
CA SER A 100 18.04 5.77 2.11
C SER A 100 17.15 5.13 1.05
N ALA A 101 17.48 5.39 -0.22
CA ALA A 101 16.84 4.71 -1.35
C ALA A 101 17.06 3.19 -1.29
N GLY A 102 18.27 2.74 -0.91
CA GLY A 102 18.60 1.32 -0.77
C GLY A 102 17.77 0.62 0.31
N GLU A 103 17.55 1.25 1.47
CA GLU A 103 16.69 0.70 2.51
C GLU A 103 15.22 0.57 2.06
N ARG A 104 14.73 1.57 1.33
CA ARG A 104 13.36 1.56 0.75
C ARG A 104 13.20 0.46 -0.28
N GLN A 105 14.18 0.29 -1.15
CA GLN A 105 14.22 -0.78 -2.15
C GLN A 105 14.25 -2.16 -1.47
N ALA A 106 15.19 -2.38 -0.54
CA ALA A 106 15.31 -3.63 0.20
C ALA A 106 14.04 -3.97 0.99
N TYR A 107 13.41 -2.97 1.61
CA TYR A 107 12.13 -3.14 2.29
C TYR A 107 11.04 -3.61 1.31
N LEU A 108 10.89 -2.95 0.15
CA LEU A 108 9.90 -3.33 -0.86
C LEU A 108 10.17 -4.70 -1.46
N GLU A 109 11.42 -5.03 -1.75
CA GLU A 109 11.81 -6.37 -2.20
C GLU A 109 11.45 -7.43 -1.16
N TRP A 110 11.76 -7.17 0.11
CA TRP A 110 11.46 -8.09 1.19
C TRP A 110 9.95 -8.29 1.36
N VAL A 111 9.13 -7.24 1.41
CA VAL A 111 7.67 -7.41 1.58
C VAL A 111 7.02 -8.05 0.36
N VAL A 112 7.54 -7.82 -0.85
CA VAL A 112 7.02 -8.43 -2.08
C VAL A 112 7.49 -9.88 -2.23
N ALA A 113 8.69 -10.23 -1.76
CA ALA A 113 9.22 -11.59 -1.85
C ALA A 113 8.75 -12.49 -0.70
N SER A 114 8.48 -11.93 0.47
CA SER A 114 8.02 -12.68 1.62
C SER A 114 6.52 -12.98 1.48
N GLN A 115 6.14 -14.24 1.74
CA GLN A 115 4.80 -14.88 1.67
C GLN A 115 4.56 -15.69 0.39
#